data_AF-A0A7C3NKI5-F1
#
_entry.id   AF-A0A7C3NKI5-F1
#
_cell.length_a   1.000
_cell.length_b   1.000
_cell.length_c   1.000
_cell.angle_alpha   90.00
_cell.angle_beta   90.00
_cell.angle_gamma   90.00
#
_symmetry.space_group_name_H-M   'P 1'
#
loop_
_entity.id
_entity.type
_entity.pdbx_description
1 polymer ?
#
loop_
_entity_poly.entity_id
_entity_poly.type
_entity_poly.pdbx_seq_one_letter_code
_entity_poly.pdbx_strand_id
1 'polypeptide(L)' 'MLSWRMLPLIMKPGSIFMPGQACAYKLGEIKILELREKAKKALGVKFDLRKFHNVVLMNGAMPLALLEQQVDEYIRTIA' A
#
# COMPACT_ATOMS: atom_id res chain seq x y z
N MET A 1 -29.94 -34.12 -6.93
CA MET A 1 -28.94 -35.00 -6.30
C MET A 1 -27.59 -34.69 -6.95
N LEU A 2 -26.88 -33.67 -6.45
CA LEU A 2 -25.57 -33.27 -6.99
C LEU A 2 -24.49 -34.20 -6.42
N SER A 3 -23.77 -34.87 -7.30
CA SER A 3 -22.74 -35.86 -6.97
C SER A 3 -21.56 -35.21 -6.23
N TRP A 4 -21.20 -35.79 -5.09
CA TRP A 4 -20.11 -35.37 -4.19
C TRP A 4 -18.70 -35.40 -4.83
N ARG A 5 -18.58 -35.81 -6.09
CA ARG A 5 -17.32 -35.84 -6.87
C ARG A 5 -16.85 -34.47 -7.36
N MET A 6 -17.66 -33.41 -7.26
CA MET A 6 -17.27 -32.05 -7.71
C MET A 6 -16.83 -31.10 -6.59
N LEU A 7 -16.83 -31.53 -5.32
CA LEU A 7 -16.37 -30.68 -4.21
C LEU A 7 -14.90 -30.20 -4.29
N PRO A 8 -13.92 -30.93 -4.86
CA PRO A 8 -12.53 -30.43 -4.85
C PRO A 8 -12.28 -29.27 -5.83
N LEU A 9 -13.26 -28.86 -6.64
CA LEU A 9 -13.13 -27.73 -7.56
C LEU A 9 -13.55 -26.39 -6.96
N ILE A 10 -14.28 -26.39 -5.84
CA ILE A 10 -14.82 -25.16 -5.21
C ILE A 10 -13.91 -24.67 -4.06
N MET A 11 -13.18 -25.58 -3.39
CA MET A 11 -12.15 -25.21 -2.42
C MET A 11 -10.79 -25.00 -3.12
N LYS A 12 -10.54 -23.79 -3.64
CA LYS A 12 -9.16 -23.39 -3.96
C LYS A 12 -8.37 -23.22 -2.66
N PRO A 13 -7.21 -23.89 -2.47
CA PRO A 13 -6.42 -23.81 -1.23
C PRO A 13 -5.67 -22.46 -1.05
N GLY A 14 -6.09 -21.37 -1.70
CA GLY A 14 -5.32 -20.13 -1.79
C GLY A 14 -5.28 -19.28 -0.51
N SER A 15 -6.32 -19.35 0.33
CA SER A 15 -6.42 -18.48 1.51
C SER A 15 -5.60 -18.98 2.70
N ILE A 16 -5.32 -20.28 2.76
CA ILE A 16 -4.45 -20.91 3.77
C ILE A 16 -2.98 -20.88 3.30
N PHE A 17 -2.73 -20.75 2.00
CA PHE A 17 -1.42 -20.95 1.37
C PHE A 17 -0.57 -19.68 1.22
N MET A 18 -1.11 -18.48 1.46
CA MET A 18 -0.35 -17.22 1.45
C MET A 18 -0.28 -16.60 2.84
N PRO A 19 0.52 -17.18 3.77
CA PRO A 19 0.71 -16.58 5.09
C PRO A 19 1.26 -15.16 4.93
N GLY A 20 0.64 -14.20 5.61
CA GLY A 20 1.07 -12.79 5.61
C GLY A 20 0.39 -11.88 4.57
N GLN A 21 -0.49 -12.40 3.69
CA GLN A 21 -1.19 -11.56 2.70
C GLN A 21 -2.09 -10.49 3.37
N ALA A 22 -2.87 -10.87 4.38
CA ALA A 22 -3.69 -9.94 5.14
C ALA A 22 -2.83 -8.93 5.95
N CYS A 23 -1.70 -9.40 6.49
CA CYS A 23 -0.75 -8.54 7.21
C CYS A 23 -0.10 -7.52 6.28
N ALA A 24 0.30 -7.92 5.06
CA ALA A 24 0.89 -7.03 4.08
C ALA A 24 -0.08 -5.94 3.63
N TYR A 25 -1.36 -6.26 3.45
CA TYR A 25 -2.39 -5.25 3.16
C TYR A 25 -2.45 -4.20 4.27
N LYS A 26 -2.56 -4.63 5.53
CA LYS A 26 -2.70 -3.71 6.64
C LYS A 26 -1.42 -2.90 6.91
N LEU A 27 -0.25 -3.53 6.80
CA LEU A 27 1.04 -2.85 6.93
C LEU A 27 1.24 -1.79 5.85
N GLY A 28 0.88 -2.09 4.60
CA GLY A 28 0.94 -1.13 3.50
C GLY A 28 0.02 0.07 3.73
N GLU A 29 -1.22 -0.18 4.15
CA GLU A 29 -2.19 0.87 4.50
C GLU A 29 -1.65 1.79 5.61
N ILE A 30 -1.19 1.20 6.72
CA ILE A 30 -0.65 1.94 7.87
C ILE A 30 0.53 2.80 7.41
N LYS A 31 1.47 2.24 6.66
CA LYS A 31 2.67 2.97 6.23
C LYS A 31 2.32 4.15 5.31
N ILE A 32 1.38 4.00 4.38
CA ILE A 32 0.95 5.09 3.50
C ILE A 32 0.28 6.21 4.32
N LEU A 33 -0.51 5.87 5.33
CA LEU A 33 -1.12 6.85 6.23
C LEU A 33 -0.07 7.61 7.04
N GLU A 34 0.93 6.92 7.58
CA GLU A 34 2.05 7.53 8.31
C GLU A 34 2.84 8.52 7.43
N LEU A 35 3.17 8.11 6.20
CA LEU A 35 3.88 8.96 5.23
C LEU A 35 3.07 10.21 4.87
N ARG A 36 1.75 10.07 4.74
CA ARG A 36 0.85 11.21 4.50
C ARG A 36 0.88 12.20 5.65
N GLU A 37 0.80 11.71 6.89
CA GLU A 37 0.86 12.59 8.07
C GLU A 37 2.24 13.23 8.25
N LYS A 38 3.33 12.51 7.93
CA LYS A 38 4.70 13.07 7.86
C LYS A 38 4.78 14.22 6.85
N ALA A 39 4.28 14.03 5.64
CA ALA A 39 4.28 15.05 4.59
C ALA A 39 3.42 16.26 4.95
N LYS A 40 2.24 16.05 5.56
CA LYS A 40 1.39 17.14 6.07
C LYS A 40 2.10 17.97 7.14
N LYS A 41 2.75 17.32 8.11
CA LYS A 41 3.49 18.00 9.17
C LYS A 41 4.68 18.79 8.63
N ALA A 42 5.41 18.24 7.68
CA ALA A 42 6.59 18.89 7.11
C ALA A 42 6.25 20.06 6.19
N LEU A 43 5.23 19.93 5.33
CA LEU A 43 4.90 20.93 4.32
C LEU A 43 3.85 21.96 4.78
N GLY A 44 3.05 21.64 5.80
CA GLY A 44 2.02 22.54 6.34
C GLY A 44 1.09 23.06 5.24
N VAL A 45 1.09 24.38 5.03
CA VAL A 45 0.24 25.07 4.03
C VAL A 45 0.63 24.73 2.58
N LYS A 46 1.87 24.27 2.35
CA LYS A 46 2.35 23.83 1.03
C LYS A 46 1.92 22.41 0.68
N PHE A 47 1.30 21.67 1.61
CA PHE A 47 0.87 20.29 1.38
C PHE A 47 -0.30 20.23 0.39
N ASP A 48 -0.11 19.48 -0.69
CA ASP A 48 -1.17 19.15 -1.65
C ASP A 48 -1.37 17.62 -1.73
N LEU A 49 -2.59 17.19 -1.45
CA LEU A 49 -2.98 15.77 -1.47
C LEU A 49 -2.86 15.15 -2.87
N ARG A 50 -3.14 15.91 -3.94
CA ARG A 50 -3.04 15.42 -5.31
C ARG A 50 -1.58 15.14 -5.68
N LYS A 51 -0.68 16.06 -5.31
CA LYS A 51 0.76 15.88 -5.53
C LYS A 51 1.30 14.69 -4.73
N PHE A 52 0.87 14.54 -3.48
CA PHE A 52 1.21 13.36 -2.68
C PHE A 52 0.77 12.05 -3.35
N HIS A 53 -0.47 11.96 -3.84
CA HIS A 53 -0.94 10.76 -4.54
C HIS A 53 -0.17 10.49 -5.84
N ASN A 54 0.22 11.53 -6.58
CA ASN A 54 1.06 11.35 -7.76
C ASN A 54 2.40 10.71 -7.41
N VAL A 55 3.07 11.15 -6.33
CA VAL A 55 4.32 10.55 -5.86
C VAL A 55 4.14 9.08 -5.49
N VAL A 56 3.02 8.75 -4.83
CA VAL A 56 2.74 7.37 -4.40
C VAL A 56 2.41 6.44 -5.59
N LEU A 57 1.76 6.95 -6.64
CA LEU A 57 1.25 6.13 -7.74
C LEU A 57 2.17 6.11 -8.99
N MET A 58 2.96 7.16 -9.24
CA MET A 58 3.75 7.30 -10.48
C MET A 58 4.74 6.16 -10.69
N ASN A 59 5.35 5.66 -9.62
CA ASN A 59 6.41 4.67 -9.73
C ASN A 59 5.87 3.22 -9.66
N GLY A 60 4.55 3.04 -9.62
CA GLY A 60 3.91 1.74 -9.57
C GLY A 60 4.14 0.98 -8.27
N ALA A 61 4.07 -0.36 -8.33
CA ALA A 61 4.26 -1.20 -7.15
C ALA A 61 5.75 -1.26 -6.75
N MET A 62 6.08 -0.73 -5.58
CA MET A 62 7.45 -0.74 -5.05
C MET A 62 7.51 -1.12 -3.57
N PRO A 63 8.69 -1.53 -3.06
CA PRO A 63 8.90 -1.75 -1.64
C PRO A 63 8.59 -0.49 -0.81
N LEU A 64 8.00 -0.68 0.36
CA LEU A 64 7.62 0.43 1.27
C LEU A 64 8.82 1.32 1.66
N ALA A 65 10.02 0.76 1.78
CA ALA A 65 11.23 1.52 2.06
C ALA A 65 11.59 2.50 0.94
N LEU A 66 11.40 2.08 -0.32
CA LEU A 66 11.64 2.95 -1.47
C LEU A 66 10.56 4.03 -1.60
N LEU A 67 9.30 3.67 -1.31
CA LEU A 67 8.20 4.63 -1.24
C LEU A 67 8.49 5.73 -0.20
N GLU A 68 9.01 5.36 0.97
CA GLU A 68 9.41 6.32 2.00
C GLU A 68 10.50 7.28 1.51
N GLN A 69 11.51 6.78 0.80
CA GLN A 69 12.55 7.63 0.20
C GLN A 69 11.97 8.61 -0.85
N GLN A 70 11.01 8.18 -1.66
CA GLN A 70 10.34 9.06 -2.63
C GLN A 70 9.52 10.16 -1.94
N VAL A 71 8.82 9.82 -0.85
CA VAL A 71 8.08 10.81 -0.08
C VAL A 71 9.04 11.80 0.61
N ASP A 72 10.17 11.34 1.10
CA ASP A 72 11.18 12.21 1.71
C ASP A 72 11.82 13.16 0.70
N GLU A 73 12.09 12.68 -0.52
CA GLU A 73 12.58 13.53 -1.61
C GLU A 73 11.52 14.56 -2.05
N TYR A 74 10.24 14.14 -2.11
CA TYR A 74 9.12 15.04 -2.36
C TYR A 74 9.02 16.15 -1.31
N ILE A 75 9.15 15.80 -0.03
CA ILE A 75 9.16 16.78 1.07
C ILE A 75 10.34 17.74 0.89
N ARG A 76 11.55 17.23 0.62
CA ARG A 76 12.76 18.05 0.41
C ARG A 76 12.64 19.00 -0.78
N THR A 77 11.97 18.58 -1.85
CA THR A 77 11.81 19.38 -3.07
C THR A 77 10.87 20.56 -2.88
N ILE A 78 9.92 20.49 -1.92
CA ILE A 78 8.86 21.50 -1.73
C ILE A 78 9.07 22.36 -0.48
N ALA A 79 9.65 21.78 0.58
CA ALA A 79 9.97 22.47 1.83
C ALA A 79 10.79 23.74 1.55
#